data_AF-A0A5D3YCL4-F1
#
_entry.id   AF-A0A5D3YCL4-F1
#
_cell.length_a   1.000
_cell.length_b   1.000
_cell.length_c   1.000
_cell.angle_alpha   90.00
_cell.angle_beta   90.00
_cell.angle_gamma   90.00
#
_symmetry.space_group_name_H-M   'P 1'
#
loop_
_entity.id
_entity.type
_entity.pdbx_description
1 polymer ?
#
loop_
_entity_poly.entity_id
_entity_poly.type
_entity_poly.pdbx_seq_one_letter_code
_entity_poly.pdbx_strand_id
1 'polypeptide(L)'
;MLDQLRSQFQHVASFLMDRATLLAFEAQWGIETQPTGRELSRLTPEEKALYDDLRDNRLRKNLRLEQERIGFDWVKAALAALR
;
A
#
# COMPACT_ATOMS: atom_id res chain seq x y z
N MET A 1 -4.29 7.74 -5.23
CA MET A 1 -5.04 8.38 -4.13
C MET A 1 -4.09 9.01 -3.11
N LEU A 2 -3.09 8.28 -2.60
CA LEU A 2 -2.08 8.85 -1.67
C LEU A 2 -1.20 9.96 -2.27
N ASP A 3 -0.63 9.75 -3.47
CA ASP A 3 0.22 10.75 -4.13
C ASP A 3 -0.49 12.09 -4.35
N GLN A 4 -1.76 12.04 -4.77
CA GLN A 4 -2.60 13.22 -4.95
C GLN A 4 -2.92 13.90 -3.62
N LEU A 5 -3.19 13.12 -2.57
CA LEU A 5 -3.45 13.67 -1.24
C LEU A 5 -2.21 14.37 -0.68
N ARG A 6 -1.02 13.79 -0.87
CA ARG A 6 0.26 14.43 -0.50
C ARG A 6 0.60 15.66 -1.32
N SER A 7 0.05 15.79 -2.53
CA SER A 7 0.17 17.03 -3.29
C SER A 7 -0.51 18.21 -2.62
N GLN A 8 -1.52 17.98 -1.77
CA GLN A 8 -2.22 19.03 -1.01
C GLN A 8 -1.77 19.08 0.45
N PHE A 9 -1.50 17.92 1.05
CA PHE A 9 -1.13 17.78 2.45
C PHE A 9 0.19 17.00 2.59
N GLN A 10 1.29 17.76 2.59
CA GLN A 10 2.66 17.24 2.58
C GLN A 10 2.98 16.28 3.74
N HIS A 11 2.30 16.47 4.87
CA HIS A 11 2.52 15.75 6.12
C HIS A 11 1.74 14.43 6.24
N VAL A 12 0.98 14.05 5.21
CA VAL A 12 0.21 12.80 5.24
C VAL A 12 1.14 11.60 5.20
N ALA A 13 1.07 10.74 6.22
CA ALA A 13 1.72 9.45 6.26
C ALA A 13 0.73 8.32 5.93
N SER A 14 1.19 7.30 5.21
CA SER A 14 0.46 6.03 5.09
C SER A 14 0.95 5.08 6.17
N PHE A 15 0.04 4.27 6.72
CA PHE A 15 0.36 3.31 7.79
C PHE A 15 -0.01 1.86 7.43
N LEU A 16 -0.49 1.62 6.20
CA LEU A 16 -0.82 0.28 5.66
C LEU A 16 -0.21 0.05 4.27
N MET A 17 0.69 0.92 3.83
CA MET A 17 1.40 0.82 2.55
C MET A 17 2.83 0.33 2.79
N ASP A 18 2.94 -0.83 3.42
CA ASP A 18 4.20 -1.47 3.73
C ASP A 18 4.16 -2.96 3.36
N ARG A 19 5.34 -3.53 3.15
CA ARG A 19 5.50 -4.92 2.72
C ARG A 19 5.02 -5.91 3.79
N ALA A 20 5.15 -5.59 5.07
CA ALA A 20 4.73 -6.49 6.15
C ALA A 20 3.21 -6.63 6.16
N THR A 21 2.47 -5.53 6.04
CA THR A 21 1.01 -5.53 5.87
C THR A 21 0.62 -6.31 4.62
N LEU A 22 1.30 -6.11 3.48
CA LEU A 22 0.98 -6.85 2.25
C LEU A 22 1.08 -8.38 2.44
N LEU A 23 2.18 -8.84 3.01
CA LEU A 23 2.45 -10.28 3.18
C LEU A 23 1.60 -10.92 4.28
N ALA A 24 1.30 -10.18 5.36
CA ALA A 24 0.46 -10.67 6.45
C ALA A 24 -0.97 -11.00 6.01
N PHE A 25 -1.45 -10.37 4.94
CA PHE A 25 -2.81 -10.52 4.41
C PHE A 25 -2.85 -11.16 3.02
N GLU A 26 -1.99 -12.16 2.75
CA GLU A 26 -2.00 -12.89 1.48
C GLU A 26 -3.37 -13.50 1.13
N ALA A 27 -4.12 -13.96 2.14
CA ALA A 27 -5.48 -14.45 1.96
C ALA A 27 -6.47 -13.38 1.45
N GLN A 28 -6.12 -12.10 1.56
CA GLN A 28 -6.90 -10.95 1.10
C GLN A 28 -6.37 -10.36 -0.22
N TRP A 29 -5.46 -11.07 -0.91
CA TRP A 29 -5.01 -10.66 -2.23
C TRP A 29 -6.10 -10.92 -3.28
N GLY A 30 -6.43 -9.87 -4.02
CA GLY A 30 -7.26 -9.89 -5.20
C GLY A 30 -6.43 -9.67 -6.48
N ILE A 31 -7.17 -9.37 -7.55
CA ILE A 31 -6.62 -9.04 -8.87
C ILE A 31 -6.95 -7.59 -9.18
N GLU A 32 -5.94 -6.77 -9.41
CA GLU A 32 -6.10 -5.42 -9.96
C GLU A 32 -6.50 -5.53 -11.43
N THR A 33 -7.75 -5.17 -11.72
CA THR A 33 -8.28 -5.21 -13.09
C THR A 33 -7.78 -4.04 -13.92
N GLN A 34 -7.39 -2.93 -13.29
CA GLN A 34 -6.93 -1.72 -13.94
C GLN A 34 -5.63 -1.23 -13.29
N PRO A 35 -4.49 -1.89 -13.58
CA PRO A 35 -3.21 -1.55 -12.97
C PRO A 35 -2.83 -0.11 -13.31
N THR A 36 -2.55 0.66 -12.28
CA THR A 36 -2.08 2.04 -12.45
C THR A 36 -0.60 2.01 -12.81
N GLY A 37 -0.27 2.44 -14.03
CA GLY A 37 1.12 2.56 -14.51
C GLY A 37 1.75 3.95 -14.34
N ARG A 38 1.07 4.89 -13.68
CA ARG A 38 1.59 6.25 -13.50
C ARG A 38 2.73 6.26 -12.48
N GLU A 39 3.67 7.18 -12.67
CA GLU A 39 4.67 7.44 -11.66
C GLU A 39 4.06 8.18 -10.46
N LEU A 40 4.42 7.75 -9.24
CA LEU A 40 3.99 8.34 -7.98
C LEU A 40 5.21 8.94 -7.29
N SER A 41 5.50 10.21 -7.58
CA SER A 41 6.73 10.89 -7.17
C SER A 41 6.76 11.33 -5.70
N ARG A 42 5.61 11.33 -5.01
CA ARG A 42 5.49 11.75 -3.60
C ARG A 42 5.41 10.58 -2.63
N LEU A 43 5.77 9.37 -3.07
CA LEU A 43 5.93 8.23 -2.19
C LEU A 43 7.27 8.29 -1.45
N THR A 44 7.28 7.80 -0.21
CA THR A 44 8.51 7.48 0.50
C THR A 44 9.26 6.34 -0.22
N PRO A 45 10.57 6.17 0.00
CA PRO A 45 11.33 5.07 -0.60
C PRO A 45 10.71 3.69 -0.34
N GLU A 46 10.20 3.46 0.87
CA GLU A 46 9.60 2.19 1.28
C GLU A 46 8.27 1.93 0.56
N GLU A 47 7.40 2.94 0.49
CA GLU A 47 6.14 2.87 -0.27
C GLU A 47 6.40 2.69 -1.76
N LYS A 48 7.40 3.38 -2.30
CA LYS A 48 7.78 3.27 -3.72
C LYS A 48 8.30 1.87 -4.05
N ALA A 49 9.13 1.28 -3.18
CA ALA A 49 9.60 -0.08 -3.35
C ALA A 49 8.42 -1.08 -3.40
N LEU A 50 7.47 -0.97 -2.46
CA LEU A 50 6.26 -1.78 -2.48
C LEU A 50 5.43 -1.57 -3.76
N TYR A 51 5.22 -0.31 -4.16
CA TYR A 51 4.47 0.02 -5.36
C TYR A 51 5.14 -0.52 -6.62
N ASP A 52 6.47 -0.41 -6.74
CA ASP A 52 7.22 -0.95 -7.87
C ASP A 52 7.14 -2.48 -7.90
N ASP A 53 7.17 -3.17 -6.75
CA ASP A 53 7.01 -4.63 -6.69
C ASP A 53 5.61 -5.08 -7.15
N LEU A 54 4.57 -4.31 -6.83
CA LEU A 54 3.20 -4.56 -7.30
C LEU A 54 3.05 -4.26 -8.80
N ARG A 55 3.52 -3.09 -9.24
CA ARG A 55 3.43 -2.63 -10.63
C ARG A 55 4.17 -3.56 -11.58
N ASP A 56 5.37 -4.00 -11.18
CA ASP A 56 6.24 -4.84 -11.99
C ASP A 56 5.88 -6.34 -11.83
N ASN A 57 4.79 -6.67 -11.12
CA ASN A 57 4.28 -8.03 -10.93
C ASN A 57 5.28 -9.01 -10.29
N ARG A 58 6.17 -8.53 -9.41
CA ARG A 58 7.27 -9.33 -8.84
C ARG A 58 6.81 -10.38 -7.84
N LEU A 59 5.65 -10.18 -7.23
CA LEU A 59 5.04 -11.12 -6.28
C LEU A 59 3.97 -12.00 -6.93
N ARG A 60 3.03 -11.37 -7.66
CA ARG A 60 1.99 -12.04 -8.43
C ARG A 60 1.51 -11.07 -9.52
N LYS A 61 1.04 -11.63 -10.64
CA LYS A 61 0.43 -10.82 -11.71
C LYS A 61 -0.82 -10.10 -11.21
N ASN A 62 -0.88 -8.79 -11.43
CA ASN A 62 -1.96 -7.88 -11.06
C ASN A 62 -2.35 -8.01 -9.58
N LEU A 63 -1.40 -8.13 -8.66
CA LEU A 63 -1.70 -8.26 -7.24
C LEU A 63 -2.36 -6.98 -6.70
N ARG A 64 -3.52 -7.12 -6.05
CA ARG A 64 -4.16 -6.06 -5.26
C ARG A 64 -4.38 -6.54 -3.83
N LEU A 65 -4.07 -5.71 -2.83
CA LEU A 65 -4.50 -5.95 -1.46
C LEU A 65 -5.87 -5.30 -1.24
N GLU A 66 -6.86 -6.08 -0.84
CA GLU A 66 -8.18 -5.56 -0.43
C GLU A 66 -8.07 -5.01 1.00
N GLN A 67 -7.63 -3.76 1.13
CA GLN A 67 -7.36 -3.13 2.42
C GLN A 67 -8.61 -3.07 3.32
N GLU A 68 -9.82 -3.04 2.75
CA GLU A 68 -11.08 -3.12 3.51
C GLU A 68 -11.26 -4.47 4.24
N ARG A 69 -10.49 -5.50 3.89
CA ARG A 69 -10.54 -6.83 4.53
C ARG A 69 -9.45 -7.02 5.59
N ILE A 70 -8.64 -5.99 5.86
CA ILE A 70 -7.66 -6.00 6.94
C ILE A 70 -8.39 -5.98 8.28
N GLY A 71 -8.04 -6.92 9.16
CA GLY A 71 -8.64 -7.00 10.50
C GLY A 71 -8.36 -5.75 11.34
N PHE A 72 -9.36 -5.30 12.10
CA PHE A 72 -9.26 -4.08 12.89
C PHE A 72 -8.15 -4.11 13.95
N ASP A 73 -7.81 -5.29 14.46
CA ASP A 73 -6.68 -5.44 15.40
C ASP A 73 -5.32 -5.07 14.77
N TRP A 74 -5.13 -5.38 13.48
CA TRP A 74 -3.93 -4.95 12.75
C TRP A 74 -3.89 -3.45 12.58
N VAL A 75 -5.03 -2.83 12.25
CA VAL A 75 -5.16 -1.38 12.14
C VAL A 75 -4.80 -0.71 13.47
N LYS A 76 -5.32 -1.20 14.60
CA LYS A 76 -4.96 -0.69 15.94
C LYS A 76 -3.47 -0.82 16.22
N ALA A 77 -2.87 -1.96 15.89
CA ALA A 77 -1.44 -2.19 16.10
C ALA A 77 -0.58 -1.25 15.24
N ALA A 78 -0.93 -1.08 13.96
CA ALA A 78 -0.27 -0.15 13.06
C ALA A 78 -0.36 1.30 13.57
N LEU A 79 -1.54 1.73 14.01
CA LEU A 79 -1.74 3.06 14.59
C LEU A 79 -0.94 3.27 15.88
N ALA A 80 -0.86 2.27 16.76
CA ALA A 80 -0.08 2.35 17.99
C ALA A 80 1.44 2.45 17.74
N ALA A 81 1.91 1.99 16.57
CA ALA A 81 3.30 2.12 16.14
C ALA A 81 3.64 3.50 15.56
N LEU A 82 2.63 4.31 15.19
CA LEU A 82 2.81 5.71 14.79
C LEU A 82 2.96 6.57 16.05
N ARG A 83 4.19 6.67 16.57
CA ARG A 83 4.54 7.61 17.63
C ARG A 83 4.96 8.96 17.08
#